data_AF-A0A536K5Z3-F1
#
_entry.id   AF-A0A536K5Z3-F1
#
_cell.length_a   1.000
_cell.length_b   1.000
_cell.length_c   1.000
_cell.angle_alpha   90.00
_cell.angle_beta   90.00
_cell.angle_gamma   90.00
#
_symmetry.space_group_name_H-M   'P 1'
#
loop_
_entity.id
_entity.type
_entity.pdbx_description
1 polymer ?
#
loop_
_entity_poly.entity_id
_entity_poly.type
_entity_poly.pdbx_seq_one_letter_code
_entity_poly.pdbx_strand_id
1 'polypeptide(L)'
;MEEAAMVVTSARGQAEELTLLGHDLRTPLTIINGYAQLLKSGELSPEQREQACELILQKCQELNALIRAFLEPRESALEPIAPVEQTA
;
A
#
# COMPACT_ATOMS: atom_id res chain seq x y z
N MET A 1 -14.03 32.62 -3.00
CA MET A 1 -12.86 32.24 -3.82
C MET A 1 -11.94 31.27 -3.06
N GLU A 2 -11.79 31.45 -1.74
CA GLU A 2 -11.01 30.57 -0.84
C GLU A 2 -11.53 29.11 -0.72
N GLU A 3 -12.85 28.93 -0.67
CA GLU A 3 -13.50 27.63 -0.52
C GLU A 3 -13.31 26.74 -1.77
N ALA A 4 -13.38 27.32 -2.96
CA ALA A 4 -13.10 26.62 -4.22
C ALA A 4 -11.61 26.24 -4.36
N ALA A 5 -10.69 27.05 -3.83
CA ALA A 5 -9.25 26.75 -3.84
C ALA A 5 -8.91 25.57 -2.90
N MET A 6 -9.55 25.51 -1.71
CA MET A 6 -9.39 24.41 -0.75
C MET A 6 -9.93 23.08 -1.28
N VAL A 7 -11.10 23.08 -1.92
CA VAL A 7 -11.69 21.87 -2.51
C VAL A 7 -10.86 21.35 -3.69
N VAL A 8 -10.35 22.24 -4.54
CA VAL A 8 -9.52 21.86 -5.70
C VAL A 8 -8.14 21.35 -5.28
N THR A 9 -7.52 21.93 -4.24
CA THR A 9 -6.25 21.42 -3.70
C THR A 9 -6.41 20.06 -3.03
N SER A 10 -7.51 19.83 -2.30
CA SER A 10 -7.84 18.52 -1.72
C SER A 10 -8.03 17.44 -2.81
N ALA A 11 -8.78 17.75 -3.88
CA ALA A 11 -8.99 16.81 -4.98
C ALA A 11 -7.70 16.49 -5.75
N ARG A 12 -6.83 17.48 -5.93
CA ARG A 12 -5.52 17.27 -6.58
C ARG A 12 -4.58 16.41 -5.73
N GLY A 13 -4.55 16.62 -4.41
CA GLY A 13 -3.76 15.78 -3.50
C GLY A 13 -4.20 14.32 -3.51
N GLN A 14 -5.51 14.06 -3.52
CA GLN A 14 -6.05 12.70 -3.64
C GLN A 14 -5.67 12.02 -4.97
N ALA A 15 -5.70 12.75 -6.08
CA ALA A 15 -5.31 12.22 -7.38
C ALA A 15 -3.80 11.89 -7.47
N GLU A 16 -2.95 12.69 -6.82
CA GLU A 16 -1.52 12.44 -6.72
C GLU A 16 -1.22 11.20 -5.84
N GLU A 17 -1.90 11.04 -4.71
CA GLU A 17 -1.78 9.87 -3.82
C GLU A 17 -2.23 8.57 -4.51
N LEU A 18 -3.32 8.62 -5.29
CA LEU A 18 -3.75 7.51 -6.15
C LEU A 18 -2.72 7.16 -7.23
N THR A 19 -2.08 8.16 -7.82
CA THR A 19 -1.06 7.95 -8.85
C THR A 19 0.15 7.24 -8.27
N LEU A 20 0.62 7.69 -7.10
CA LEU A 20 1.73 7.07 -6.36
C LEU A 20 1.41 5.63 -5.98
N LEU A 21 0.23 5.38 -5.40
CA LEU A 21 -0.21 4.02 -5.11
C LEU A 21 -0.21 3.14 -6.37
N GLY A 22 -0.71 3.66 -7.49
CA GLY A 22 -0.68 2.94 -8.77
C GLY A 22 0.72 2.58 -9.26
N HIS A 23 1.73 3.41 -8.97
CA HIS A 23 3.14 3.06 -9.25
C HIS A 23 3.64 1.97 -8.31
N ASP A 24 3.36 2.10 -7.01
CA ASP A 24 3.82 1.17 -6.00
C ASP A 24 3.21 -0.22 -6.17
N LEU A 25 1.94 -0.32 -6.57
CA LEU A 25 1.26 -1.59 -6.85
C LEU A 25 1.80 -2.29 -8.11
N ARG A 26 2.27 -1.54 -9.12
CA ARG A 26 2.80 -2.14 -10.37
C ARG A 26 4.06 -2.97 -10.13
N THR A 27 4.89 -2.58 -9.17
CA THR A 27 6.14 -3.27 -8.85
C THR A 27 5.93 -4.72 -8.40
N PRO A 28 5.22 -5.00 -7.29
CA PRO A 28 4.95 -6.36 -6.85
C PRO A 28 4.10 -7.13 -7.87
N LEU A 29 3.18 -6.48 -8.59
CA LEU A 29 2.41 -7.13 -9.65
C LEU A 29 3.30 -7.62 -10.82
N THR A 30 4.29 -6.82 -11.21
CA THR A 30 5.26 -7.20 -12.26
C THR A 30 6.05 -8.43 -11.83
N ILE A 31 6.49 -8.47 -10.56
CA ILE A 31 7.21 -9.63 -10.01
C ILE A 31 6.32 -10.88 -9.99
N ILE A 32 5.09 -10.76 -9.48
CA ILE A 32 4.12 -11.87 -9.44
C ILE A 32 3.90 -12.43 -10.84
N ASN A 33 3.67 -11.57 -11.83
CA ASN A 33 3.43 -11.99 -13.20
C ASN A 33 4.66 -12.65 -13.84
N GLY A 34 5.87 -12.18 -13.52
CA GLY A 34 7.11 -12.81 -13.99
C GLY A 34 7.28 -14.23 -13.45
N TYR A 35 7.14 -14.42 -12.14
CA TYR A 35 7.24 -15.75 -11.53
C TYR A 35 6.09 -16.68 -11.93
N ALA A 36 4.87 -16.17 -12.10
CA ALA A 36 3.76 -16.95 -12.62
C ALA A 36 4.02 -17.47 -14.04
N GLN A 37 4.66 -16.66 -14.91
CA GLN A 37 5.08 -17.09 -16.24
C GLN A 37 6.17 -18.18 -16.19
N LEU A 38 7.15 -18.06 -15.30
CA LEU A 38 8.20 -19.08 -15.11
C LEU A 38 7.61 -20.40 -14.57
N LEU A 39 6.68 -20.32 -13.61
CA LEU A 39 5.96 -21.50 -13.12
C LEU A 39 5.18 -22.19 -14.25
N LYS A 40 4.53 -21.39 -15.11
CA LYS A 40 3.76 -21.87 -16.26
C LYS A 40 4.65 -22.49 -17.36
N SER A 41 5.88 -22.01 -17.56
CA SER A 41 6.78 -22.58 -18.58
C SER A 41 7.17 -24.03 -18.26
N GLY A 42 7.13 -24.40 -16.97
CA GLY A 42 7.47 -25.75 -16.52
C GLY A 42 8.97 -26.01 -16.48
N GLU A 43 9.81 -24.99 -16.67
CA GLU A 43 11.28 -25.11 -16.76
C GLU A 43 11.97 -25.09 -15.39
N LEU A 44 11.24 -24.78 -14.32
CA LEU A 44 11.77 -24.68 -12.97
C LEU A 44 11.92 -26.06 -12.29
N SER A 45 13.03 -26.25 -11.57
CA SER A 45 13.23 -27.35 -10.63
C SER A 45 12.20 -27.29 -9.49
N PRO A 46 11.97 -28.38 -8.74
CA PRO A 46 11.08 -28.37 -7.57
C PRO A 46 11.43 -27.26 -6.57
N GLU A 47 12.70 -27.06 -6.26
CA GLU A 47 13.19 -26.05 -5.33
C GLU A 47 12.94 -24.63 -5.87
N GLN A 48 13.17 -24.41 -7.16
CA GLN A 48 12.89 -23.13 -7.81
C GLN A 48 11.40 -22.80 -7.84
N ARG A 49 10.53 -23.82 -7.98
CA ARG A 49 9.07 -23.63 -7.90
C ARG A 49 8.63 -23.21 -6.52
N GLU A 50 9.18 -23.82 -5.48
CA GLU A 50 8.90 -23.46 -4.09
C GLU A 50 9.29 -22.01 -3.83
N GLN A 51 10.52 -21.63 -4.20
CA GLN A 51 10.99 -20.24 -4.10
C GLN A 51 10.12 -19.25 -4.89
N ALA A 52 9.71 -19.61 -6.12
CA ALA A 52 8.82 -18.78 -6.93
C ALA A 52 7.46 -18.59 -6.26
N CYS A 53 6.89 -19.64 -5.68
CA CYS A 53 5.63 -19.58 -4.93
C CYS A 53 5.75 -18.69 -3.68
N GLU A 54 6.84 -18.82 -2.91
CA GLU A 54 7.11 -17.96 -1.75
C GLU A 54 7.22 -16.49 -2.14
N LEU A 55 7.96 -16.18 -3.20
CA LEU A 55 8.08 -14.82 -3.72
C LEU A 55 6.74 -14.24 -4.18
N ILE A 56 5.92 -15.03 -4.88
CA ILE A 56 4.57 -14.61 -5.26
C ILE A 56 3.74 -14.28 -4.01
N LEU A 57 3.75 -15.16 -3.00
CA LEU A 57 3.00 -14.93 -1.76
C LEU A 57 3.46 -13.67 -1.03
N GLN A 58 4.78 -13.47 -0.91
CA GLN A 58 5.35 -12.27 -0.30
C GLN A 58 4.88 -11.00 -1.04
N LYS A 59 4.87 -11.01 -2.37
CA LYS A 59 4.44 -9.85 -3.18
C LYS A 59 2.94 -9.60 -3.09
N CYS A 60 2.13 -10.66 -2.95
CA CYS A 60 0.70 -10.52 -2.66
C CYS A 60 0.45 -9.89 -1.28
N GLN A 61 1.26 -10.23 -0.27
CA GLN A 61 1.18 -9.59 1.05
C GLN A 61 1.56 -8.11 0.99
N GLU A 62 2.62 -7.78 0.26
CA GLU A 62 3.04 -6.39 0.02
C GLU A 62 1.95 -5.56 -0.69
N LEU A 63 1.32 -6.10 -1.73
CA LEU A 63 0.16 -5.48 -2.39
C LEU A 63 -0.97 -5.20 -1.40
N ASN A 64 -1.32 -6.18 -0.56
CA ASN A 64 -2.37 -6.00 0.44
C ASN A 64 -2.00 -4.93 1.47
N ALA A 65 -0.74 -4.83 1.87
CA ALA A 65 -0.27 -3.79 2.79
C ALA A 65 -0.41 -2.39 2.17
N LEU A 66 -0.03 -2.22 0.90
CA LEU A 66 -0.19 -0.95 0.18
C LEU A 66 -1.66 -0.54 0.06
N ILE A 67 -2.54 -1.49 -0.27
CA ILE A 67 -3.99 -1.24 -0.35
C ILE A 67 -4.56 -0.87 1.01
N ARG A 68 -4.17 -1.58 2.09
CA ARG A 68 -4.60 -1.26 3.46
C ARG A 68 -4.15 0.13 3.88
N ALA A 69 -2.87 0.45 3.69
CA ALA A 69 -2.31 1.75 4.04
C ALA A 69 -3.02 2.92 3.32
N PHE A 70 -3.54 2.69 2.11
CA PHE A 70 -4.32 3.67 1.37
C PHE A 70 -5.77 3.81 1.86
N LEU A 71 -6.41 2.69 2.25
CA LEU A 71 -7.82 2.68 2.67
C LEU A 71 -8.03 3.03 4.14
N GLU A 72 -7.02 2.80 4.98
CA GLU A 72 -7.14 3.05 6.42
C GLU A 72 -7.19 4.57 6.71
N PRO A 73 -8.17 5.03 7.52
CA PRO A 73 -8.21 6.40 7.97
C PRO A 73 -6.90 6.74 8.68
N ARG A 74 -6.23 7.81 8.27
CA ARG A 74 -5.12 8.38 9.04
C ARG A 74 -5.71 8.90 10.35
N GLU A 75 -5.74 8.07 11.38
CA GLU A 75 -6.20 8.48 12.70
C GLU A 75 -5.31 9.65 13.14
N SER A 76 -5.92 10.83 13.25
CA SER A 76 -5.26 11.98 13.84
C SER A 76 -4.94 11.60 15.27
N ALA A 77 -3.64 11.64 15.62
CA ALA A 77 -3.15 11.40 16.97
C ALA A 77 -3.84 12.37 17.94
N LEU A 78 -4.97 11.95 18.50
CA LEU A 78 -5.53 12.56 19.69
C LEU A 78 -4.80 11.92 20.87
N GLU A 79 -3.66 12.51 21.24
CA GLU A 79 -3.14 12.28 22.57
C GLU A 79 -4.21 12.75 23.58
N PRO A 80 -4.65 11.91 24.53
CA PRO A 80 -5.48 12.37 25.61
C PRO A 80 -4.66 13.35 26.43
N ILE A 81 -5.05 14.63 26.41
CA ILE A 81 -4.55 15.64 27.35
C ILE A 81 -4.92 15.14 28.74
N ALA A 82 -3.97 14.56 29.46
CA ALA A 82 -4.18 14.13 30.83
C ALA A 82 -4.70 15.33 31.65
N PRO A 83 -5.73 15.16 32.50
CA PRO A 83 -6.25 16.26 33.28
C PRO A 83 -5.14 16.80 34.20
N VAL A 84 -4.88 18.10 34.10
CA VAL A 84 -4.04 18.83 35.06
C VAL A 84 -4.70 18.69 36.42
N GLU A 85 -4.12 17.89 37.31
CA GLU A 85 -4.53 17.87 38.71
C GLU A 85 -4.27 19.26 39.29
N GLN A 86 -5.35 20.00 39.55
CA GLN A 86 -5.29 21.22 40.34
C GLN A 86 -5.03 20.81 41.78
N THR A 87 -3.81 21.10 42.23
CA THR A 87 -3.41 21.07 43.64
C THR A 87 -4.40 21.90 44.46
N ALA A 88 -5.05 21.25 45.43
CA ALA A 88 -5.71 21.89 46.57
C ALA A 88 -5.26 21.18 47.85
#